data_AF-A0A1V9Z5J1-F1
#
_entry.id   AF-A0A1V9Z5J1-F1
#
_cell.length_a   1.000
_cell.length_b   1.000
_cell.length_c   1.000
_cell.angle_alpha   90.00
_cell.angle_beta   90.00
_cell.angle_gamma   90.00
#
_symmetry.space_group_name_H-M   'P 1'
#
loop_
_entity.id
_entity.type
_entity.pdbx_description
1 polymer ?
#
loop_
_entity_poly.entity_id
_entity_poly.type
_entity_poly.pdbx_seq_one_letter_code
_entity_poly.pdbx_strand_id
1 'polypeptide(L)'
;MATHAQYSINDDAISGRYTAANAKKRLVRKIQQDSLKQLSFSTTAVLVRSPTTPYYSYHMTITSEYYKQKWIVCHRYSEFYRLRKRILEQLQVHMKMNCAYCKTLHHQITKFEFPKRTTIFKKTEVNEQVAQRTSGLEDFVVALCQYLSAEGVTVHCKNILAIQGMTKEYLQFPLAHEEQHIRAIKSLTYVDPRDVRVDTDNCPICLNDWGELDGNQLVLSLCGHFFHEHCINEWYTTRFDCPMCRQIAGI
;
A
#
# COMPACT_ATOMS: atom_id res chain seq x y z
N MET A 1 -41.21 29.89 34.58
CA MET A 1 -41.44 29.00 33.42
C MET A 1 -40.19 29.05 32.54
N ALA A 2 -39.27 28.11 32.73
CA ALA A 2 -38.09 27.95 31.88
C ALA A 2 -38.19 26.59 31.20
N THR A 3 -38.42 26.59 29.89
CA THR A 3 -38.53 25.38 29.08
C THR A 3 -37.14 24.92 28.65
N HIS A 4 -36.69 23.79 29.21
CA HIS A 4 -35.52 23.05 28.75
C HIS A 4 -35.76 22.56 27.31
N ALA A 5 -34.99 23.08 26.35
CA ALA A 5 -34.89 22.49 25.01
C ALA A 5 -33.97 21.25 25.10
N GLN A 6 -34.55 20.06 24.94
CA GLN A 6 -33.80 18.82 24.79
C GLN A 6 -33.18 18.79 23.39
N TYR A 7 -31.85 18.84 23.31
CA TYR A 7 -31.11 18.54 22.09
C TYR A 7 -31.16 17.02 21.83
N SER A 8 -32.04 16.59 20.93
CA SER A 8 -31.98 15.25 20.33
C SER A 8 -30.94 15.26 19.20
N ILE A 9 -29.78 14.65 19.45
CA ILE A 9 -28.79 14.39 18.40
C ILE A 9 -29.36 13.27 17.52
N ASN A 10 -29.60 13.54 16.23
CA ASN A 10 -30.15 12.58 15.27
C ASN A 10 -29.28 11.31 15.17
N ASP A 11 -29.86 10.15 15.48
CA ASP A 11 -29.22 8.83 15.38
C ASP A 11 -28.81 8.46 13.93
N ASP A 12 -29.54 8.97 12.93
CA ASP A 12 -29.21 8.78 11.50
C ASP A 12 -27.88 9.45 11.11
N ALA A 13 -27.55 10.60 11.71
CA ALA A 13 -26.29 11.29 11.50
C ALA A 13 -25.11 10.57 12.18
N ILE A 14 -25.39 9.75 13.20
CA ILE A 14 -24.39 8.90 13.87
C ILE A 14 -24.15 7.63 13.02
N SER A 15 -25.23 7.01 12.52
CA SER A 15 -25.18 5.86 11.61
C SER A 15 -24.43 6.20 10.30
N GLY A 16 -24.76 7.32 9.66
CA GLY A 16 -24.10 7.80 8.43
C GLY A 16 -22.61 8.16 8.61
N ARG A 17 -22.23 8.73 9.77
CA ARG A 17 -20.82 8.97 10.10
C ARG A 17 -20.04 7.68 10.34
N TYR A 18 -20.69 6.66 10.90
CA TYR A 18 -20.10 5.34 11.11
C TYR A 18 -19.88 4.59 9.79
N THR A 19 -20.82 4.66 8.83
CA THR A 19 -20.66 4.05 7.50
C THR A 19 -19.57 4.73 6.67
N ALA A 20 -19.53 6.07 6.65
CA ALA A 20 -18.50 6.87 6.00
C ALA A 20 -17.08 6.58 6.54
N ALA A 21 -16.92 6.53 7.87
CA ALA A 21 -15.63 6.20 8.49
C ALA A 21 -15.16 4.77 8.14
N ASN A 22 -16.10 3.83 7.97
CA ASN A 22 -15.79 2.47 7.55
C ASN A 22 -15.45 2.39 6.05
N ALA A 23 -16.10 3.17 5.19
CA ALA A 23 -15.80 3.24 3.76
C ALA A 23 -14.39 3.79 3.50
N LYS A 24 -14.03 4.93 4.10
CA LYS A 24 -12.67 5.49 4.03
C LYS A 24 -11.61 4.49 4.51
N LYS A 25 -11.87 3.79 5.64
CA LYS A 25 -10.93 2.77 6.16
C LYS A 25 -10.76 1.60 5.19
N ARG A 26 -11.83 1.15 4.54
CA ARG A 26 -11.77 0.08 3.52
C ARG A 26 -10.92 0.51 2.33
N LEU A 27 -11.10 1.74 1.84
CA LEU A 27 -10.33 2.26 0.71
C LEU A 27 -8.84 2.42 1.05
N VAL A 28 -8.50 2.96 2.22
CA VAL A 28 -7.12 3.06 2.68
C VAL A 28 -6.45 1.68 2.74
N ARG A 29 -7.13 0.68 3.28
CA ARG A 29 -6.61 -0.71 3.30
C ARG A 29 -6.43 -1.27 1.90
N LYS A 30 -7.35 -0.98 0.98
CA LYS A 30 -7.25 -1.37 -0.42
C LYS A 30 -6.02 -0.75 -1.08
N ILE A 31 -5.78 0.55 -0.91
CA ILE A 31 -4.57 1.23 -1.41
C ILE A 31 -3.31 0.58 -0.84
N GLN A 32 -3.27 0.37 0.48
CA GLN A 32 -2.12 -0.25 1.13
C GLN A 32 -1.86 -1.68 0.62
N GLN A 33 -2.89 -2.42 0.26
CA GLN A 33 -2.78 -3.75 -0.33
C GLN A 33 -2.36 -3.70 -1.81
N ASP A 34 -3.03 -2.85 -2.60
CA ASP A 34 -2.86 -2.76 -4.05
C ASP A 34 -1.55 -2.08 -4.46
N SER A 35 -0.97 -1.25 -3.58
CA SER A 35 0.37 -0.65 -3.75
C SER A 35 1.49 -1.67 -3.94
N LEU A 36 1.33 -2.89 -3.40
CA LEU A 36 2.26 -4.00 -3.60
C LEU A 36 1.89 -4.89 -4.80
N LYS A 37 0.74 -4.62 -5.43
CA LYS A 37 0.36 -5.24 -6.70
C LYS A 37 0.95 -4.43 -7.85
N GLN A 38 1.08 -5.06 -9.02
CA GLN A 38 1.53 -4.40 -10.26
C GLN A 38 2.93 -3.78 -10.17
N LEU A 39 3.84 -4.47 -9.49
CA LEU A 39 5.26 -4.14 -9.46
C LEU A 39 6.01 -4.98 -10.48
N SER A 40 6.93 -4.37 -11.21
CA SER A 40 7.97 -5.07 -11.97
C SER A 40 9.34 -4.78 -11.41
N PHE A 41 10.22 -5.78 -11.46
CA PHE A 41 11.54 -5.75 -10.87
C PHE A 41 12.59 -6.04 -11.93
N SER A 42 13.75 -5.38 -11.82
CA SER A 42 14.93 -5.71 -12.59
C SER A 42 16.17 -5.45 -11.75
N THR A 43 16.98 -6.48 -11.56
CA THR A 43 18.09 -6.49 -10.62
C THR A 43 19.42 -6.58 -11.34
N THR A 44 20.35 -5.71 -10.96
CA THR A 44 21.71 -5.72 -11.48
C THR A 44 22.71 -5.79 -10.34
N ALA A 45 23.75 -6.61 -10.49
CA ALA A 45 24.83 -6.69 -9.52
C ALA A 45 25.95 -5.72 -9.88
N VAL A 46 26.30 -4.85 -8.94
CA VAL A 46 27.35 -3.84 -9.09
C VAL A 46 28.45 -4.11 -8.08
N LEU A 47 29.68 -4.31 -8.57
CA LEU A 47 30.85 -4.45 -7.72
C LEU A 47 31.23 -3.08 -7.12
N VAL A 48 31.04 -2.94 -5.81
CA VAL A 48 31.46 -1.76 -5.05
C VAL A 48 32.88 -1.97 -4.56
N ARG A 49 33.79 -1.09 -4.99
CA ARG A 49 35.19 -1.07 -4.54
C ARG A 49 35.29 -0.22 -3.28
N SER A 50 35.11 -0.85 -2.13
CA SER A 50 35.34 -0.25 -0.81
C SER A 50 36.84 -0.22 -0.48
N PRO A 51 37.33 0.76 0.31
CA PRO A 51 38.69 0.74 0.86
C PRO A 51 39.03 -0.51 1.69
N THR A 52 38.02 -1.18 2.25
CA THR A 52 38.21 -2.38 3.10
C THR A 52 38.21 -3.67 2.30
N THR A 53 37.06 -4.05 1.75
CA THR A 53 36.88 -5.28 0.97
C THR A 53 35.82 -5.04 -0.09
N PRO A 54 36.08 -5.34 -1.37
CA PRO A 54 35.08 -5.24 -2.42
C PRO A 54 33.87 -6.12 -2.11
N TYR A 55 32.68 -5.63 -2.43
CA TYR A 55 31.44 -6.39 -2.28
C TYR A 55 30.48 -6.08 -3.41
N TYR A 56 29.53 -6.99 -3.66
CA TYR A 56 28.46 -6.75 -4.62
C TYR A 56 27.27 -6.07 -3.93
N SER A 57 26.86 -4.95 -4.51
CA SER A 57 25.58 -4.28 -4.28
C SER A 57 24.59 -4.73 -5.35
N TYR A 58 23.38 -5.07 -4.96
CA TYR A 58 22.31 -5.46 -5.88
C TYR A 58 21.38 -4.26 -6.02
N HIS A 59 21.39 -3.68 -7.22
CA HIS A 59 20.56 -2.54 -7.57
C HIS A 59 19.28 -3.07 -8.20
N MET A 60 18.21 -3.03 -7.41
CA MET A 60 16.89 -3.50 -7.82
C MET A 60 16.08 -2.29 -8.27
N THR A 61 15.82 -2.24 -9.55
CA THR A 61 14.94 -1.26 -10.17
C THR A 61 13.51 -1.74 -10.00
N ILE A 62 12.68 -0.92 -9.36
CA ILE A 62 11.28 -1.20 -9.07
C ILE A 62 10.45 -0.24 -9.90
N THR A 63 9.51 -0.77 -10.68
CA THR A 63 8.51 0.03 -11.41
C THR A 63 7.13 -0.30 -10.85
N SER A 64 6.42 0.72 -10.39
CA SER A 64 5.05 0.61 -9.92
C SER A 64 4.10 1.17 -10.97
N GLU A 65 3.30 0.30 -11.57
CA GLU A 65 2.21 0.74 -12.45
C GLU A 65 1.06 1.37 -11.68
N TYR A 66 0.94 1.06 -10.39
CA TYR A 66 -0.06 1.65 -9.51
C TYR A 66 0.22 3.14 -9.27
N TYR A 67 1.46 3.48 -8.91
CA TYR A 67 1.86 4.88 -8.66
C TYR A 67 2.40 5.61 -9.90
N LYS A 68 2.58 4.91 -11.02
CA LYS A 68 3.26 5.44 -12.23
C LYS A 68 4.65 6.00 -11.90
N GLN A 69 5.39 5.27 -11.07
CA GLN A 69 6.72 5.65 -10.60
C GLN A 69 7.73 4.52 -10.77
N LYS A 70 9.00 4.90 -10.92
CA LYS A 70 10.14 3.99 -11.02
C LYS A 70 11.27 4.48 -10.13
N TRP A 71 11.82 3.60 -9.30
CA TRP A 71 12.94 3.91 -8.41
C TRP A 71 13.92 2.74 -8.33
N ILE A 72 15.07 2.97 -7.69
CA ILE A 72 16.11 1.95 -7.52
C ILE A 72 16.45 1.85 -6.04
N VAL A 73 16.52 0.63 -5.53
CA VAL A 73 17.04 0.32 -4.20
C VAL A 73 18.33 -0.47 -4.30
N CYS A 74 19.28 -0.16 -3.41
CA CYS A 74 20.62 -0.72 -3.44
C CYS A 74 20.92 -1.43 -2.12
N HIS A 75 21.09 -2.74 -2.18
CA HIS A 75 21.37 -3.55 -0.99
C HIS A 75 22.43 -4.62 -1.27
N ARG A 76 23.24 -4.94 -0.25
CA ARG A 76 24.14 -6.11 -0.31
C ARG A 76 23.37 -7.38 0.05
N TYR A 77 23.86 -8.55 -0.39
CA TYR A 77 23.24 -9.86 -0.09
C TYR A 77 22.86 -10.06 1.39
N SER A 78 23.75 -9.67 2.31
CA SER A 78 23.51 -9.84 3.76
C SER A 78 22.37 -9.00 4.31
N GLU A 79 21.90 -7.97 3.58
CA GLU A 79 20.72 -7.20 3.94
C GLU A 79 19.44 -7.96 3.61
N PHE A 80 19.35 -8.55 2.41
CA PHE A 80 18.23 -9.42 2.04
C PHE A 80 18.12 -10.64 2.97
N TYR A 81 19.26 -11.24 3.30
CA TYR A 81 19.31 -12.34 4.26
C TYR A 81 18.76 -11.91 5.64
N ARG A 82 19.13 -10.70 6.11
CA ARG A 82 18.62 -10.15 7.37
C ARG A 82 17.13 -9.84 7.30
N LEU A 83 16.63 -9.29 6.18
CA LEU A 83 15.21 -9.06 5.95
C LEU A 83 14.43 -10.39 6.06
N ARG A 84 14.82 -11.41 5.30
CA ARG A 84 14.18 -12.73 5.32
C ARG A 84 14.15 -13.31 6.74
N LYS A 85 15.28 -13.26 7.44
CA LYS A 85 15.39 -13.75 8.83
C LYS A 85 14.43 -13.01 9.77
N ARG A 86 14.42 -11.68 9.72
CA ARG A 86 13.55 -10.84 10.56
C ARG A 86 12.06 -11.11 10.31
N ILE A 87 11.66 -11.29 9.05
CA ILE A 87 10.28 -11.65 8.69
C ILE A 87 9.90 -13.00 9.29
N LEU A 88 10.73 -14.04 9.10
CA LEU A 88 10.47 -15.38 9.63
C LEU A 88 10.36 -15.37 11.16
N GLU A 89 11.25 -14.66 11.86
CA GLU A 89 11.19 -14.52 13.32
C GLU A 89 9.89 -13.86 13.79
N GLN A 90 9.47 -12.75 13.16
CA GLN A 90 8.19 -12.10 13.49
C GLN A 90 6.98 -12.99 13.22
N LEU A 91 6.98 -13.74 12.11
CA LEU A 91 5.91 -14.69 11.81
C LEU A 91 5.90 -15.85 12.81
N GLN A 92 7.06 -16.34 13.22
CA GLN A 92 7.19 -17.42 14.19
C GLN A 92 6.61 -17.06 15.55
N VAL A 93 6.77 -15.82 16.01
CA VAL A 93 6.18 -15.35 17.27
C VAL A 93 4.66 -15.40 17.19
N HIS A 94 4.06 -14.79 16.17
CA HIS A 94 2.61 -14.69 16.09
C HIS A 94 1.92 -15.99 15.66
N MET A 95 2.58 -16.86 14.87
CA MET A 95 2.01 -18.16 14.51
C MET A 95 1.87 -19.09 15.72
N LYS A 96 2.74 -18.97 16.73
CA LYS A 96 2.62 -19.72 18.01
C LYS A 96 1.39 -19.31 18.81
N MET A 97 0.78 -18.15 18.50
CA MET A 97 -0.51 -17.71 19.04
C MET A 97 -1.70 -18.22 18.21
N ASN A 98 -1.53 -19.33 17.47
CA ASN A 98 -2.52 -19.95 16.58
C ASN A 98 -3.01 -19.06 15.42
N CYS A 99 -2.19 -18.11 14.94
CA CYS A 99 -2.53 -17.32 13.76
C CYS A 99 -2.30 -18.11 12.45
N ALA A 100 -3.39 -18.50 11.78
CA ALA A 100 -3.35 -19.23 10.51
C ALA A 100 -2.62 -18.46 9.38
N TYR A 101 -2.85 -17.15 9.26
CA TYR A 101 -2.22 -16.34 8.22
C TYR A 101 -0.70 -16.26 8.37
N CYS A 102 -0.20 -16.06 9.60
CA CYS A 102 1.25 -16.08 9.85
C CYS A 102 1.86 -17.45 9.60
N LYS A 103 1.14 -18.54 9.92
CA LYS A 103 1.58 -19.91 9.62
C LYS A 103 1.74 -20.13 8.11
N THR A 104 0.75 -19.71 7.32
CA THR A 104 0.79 -19.82 5.85
C THR A 104 1.95 -19.03 5.26
N LEU A 105 2.08 -17.75 5.62
CA LEU A 105 3.14 -16.89 5.11
C LEU A 105 4.54 -17.38 5.54
N HIS A 106 4.67 -17.86 6.78
CA HIS A 106 5.94 -18.45 7.25
C HIS A 106 6.32 -19.67 6.41
N HIS A 107 5.37 -20.56 6.13
CA HIS A 107 5.61 -21.73 5.29
C HIS A 107 6.04 -21.35 3.88
N GLN A 108 5.36 -20.38 3.25
CA GLN A 108 5.70 -19.88 1.91
C GLN A 108 7.14 -19.33 1.86
N ILE A 109 7.52 -18.46 2.80
CA ILE A 109 8.86 -17.85 2.85
C ILE A 109 9.95 -18.86 3.21
N THR A 110 9.62 -19.86 4.03
CA THR A 110 10.56 -20.93 4.40
C THR A 110 10.85 -21.84 3.22
N LYS A 111 9.82 -22.23 2.46
CA LYS A 111 9.92 -23.12 1.30
C LYS A 111 10.58 -22.45 0.10
N PHE A 112 10.52 -21.12 0.02
CA PHE A 112 11.17 -20.36 -1.05
C PHE A 112 12.69 -20.63 -1.11
N GLU A 113 13.20 -20.93 -2.31
CA GLU A 113 14.62 -21.18 -2.55
C GLU A 113 15.42 -19.88 -2.48
N PHE A 114 16.04 -19.61 -1.34
CA PHE A 114 16.83 -18.41 -1.14
C PHE A 114 18.33 -18.65 -1.42
N PRO A 115 19.04 -17.76 -2.14
CA PRO A 115 20.46 -17.93 -2.43
C PRO A 115 21.29 -18.15 -1.15
N LYS A 116 22.14 -19.19 -1.14
CA LYS A 116 22.89 -19.60 0.05
C LYS A 116 24.07 -18.67 0.35
N ARG A 117 24.48 -18.67 1.62
CA ARG A 117 25.74 -18.07 2.08
C ARG A 117 26.89 -19.03 1.77
N THR A 118 27.31 -19.13 0.52
CA THR A 118 28.45 -19.99 0.12
C THR A 118 29.81 -19.38 0.51
N THR A 119 30.79 -20.24 0.75
CA THR A 119 32.18 -19.93 1.15
C THR A 119 32.99 -19.34 0.00
N ILE A 120 33.85 -18.37 0.33
CA ILE A 120 34.49 -17.38 -0.56
C ILE A 120 35.65 -17.95 -1.42
N PHE A 121 35.95 -19.25 -1.34
CA PHE A 121 37.29 -19.75 -1.66
C PHE A 121 37.60 -20.13 -3.12
N LYS A 122 36.74 -19.84 -4.11
CA LYS A 122 37.09 -20.00 -5.54
C LYS A 122 36.58 -18.84 -6.38
N LYS A 123 37.49 -18.11 -7.04
CA LYS A 123 37.18 -16.97 -7.94
C LYS A 123 36.22 -17.35 -9.08
N THR A 124 36.30 -18.56 -9.61
CA THR A 124 35.41 -19.08 -10.66
C THR A 124 33.96 -19.17 -10.19
N GLU A 125 33.72 -19.43 -8.90
CA GLU A 125 32.37 -19.49 -8.32
C GLU A 125 31.77 -18.10 -8.09
N VAL A 126 32.56 -17.02 -8.13
CA VAL A 126 32.06 -15.66 -7.79
C VAL A 126 31.07 -15.16 -8.83
N ASN A 127 31.35 -15.32 -10.13
CA ASN A 127 30.45 -14.85 -11.18
C ASN A 127 29.14 -15.64 -11.19
N GLU A 128 29.21 -16.96 -11.04
CA GLU A 128 28.04 -17.84 -10.93
C GLU A 128 27.22 -17.52 -9.67
N GLN A 129 27.88 -17.31 -8.52
CA GLN A 129 27.23 -16.90 -7.28
C GLN A 129 26.56 -15.53 -7.42
N VAL A 130 27.19 -14.58 -8.10
CA VAL A 130 26.62 -13.26 -8.37
C VAL A 130 25.39 -13.40 -9.26
N ALA A 131 25.46 -14.16 -10.35
CA ALA A 131 24.33 -14.41 -11.23
C ALA A 131 23.15 -15.08 -10.48
N GLN A 132 23.43 -16.14 -9.71
CA GLN A 132 22.44 -16.83 -8.88
C GLN A 132 21.79 -15.90 -7.86
N ARG A 133 22.57 -15.03 -7.22
CA ARG A 133 22.03 -14.05 -6.27
C ARG A 133 21.21 -12.97 -6.97
N THR A 134 21.62 -12.51 -8.14
CA THR A 134 20.86 -11.48 -8.88
C THR A 134 19.45 -11.95 -9.18
N SER A 135 19.28 -13.15 -9.76
CA SER A 135 17.94 -13.69 -10.02
C SER A 135 17.22 -14.10 -8.74
N GLY A 136 17.87 -14.87 -7.85
CA GLY A 136 17.19 -15.39 -6.67
C GLY A 136 16.79 -14.33 -5.64
N LEU A 137 17.46 -13.18 -5.58
CA LEU A 137 17.02 -12.06 -4.76
C LEU A 137 15.84 -11.30 -5.39
N GLU A 138 15.81 -11.19 -6.71
CA GLU A 138 14.66 -10.65 -7.44
C GLU A 138 13.42 -11.52 -7.24
N ASP A 139 13.54 -12.81 -7.52
CA ASP A 139 12.46 -13.79 -7.35
C ASP A 139 11.93 -13.78 -5.90
N PHE A 140 12.83 -13.65 -4.91
CA PHE A 140 12.45 -13.56 -3.51
C PHE A 140 11.59 -12.32 -3.23
N VAL A 141 12.00 -11.15 -3.72
CA VAL A 141 11.25 -9.89 -3.50
C VAL A 141 9.92 -9.91 -4.25
N VAL A 142 9.89 -10.44 -5.48
CA VAL A 142 8.66 -10.65 -6.26
C VAL A 142 7.69 -11.52 -5.47
N ALA A 143 8.13 -12.70 -5.03
CA ALA A 143 7.30 -13.62 -4.25
C ALA A 143 6.83 -12.99 -2.94
N LEU A 144 7.71 -12.27 -2.24
CA LEU A 144 7.36 -11.58 -0.98
C LEU A 144 6.25 -10.54 -1.21
N CYS A 145 6.35 -9.71 -2.25
CA CYS A 145 5.31 -8.73 -2.59
C CYS A 145 3.99 -9.40 -2.96
N GLN A 146 4.03 -10.51 -3.71
CA GLN A 146 2.84 -11.29 -4.05
C GLN A 146 2.16 -11.87 -2.80
N TYR A 147 2.93 -12.45 -1.87
CA TYR A 147 2.36 -13.02 -0.64
C TYR A 147 1.76 -11.95 0.28
N LEU A 148 2.40 -10.77 0.36
CA LEU A 148 1.95 -9.65 1.19
C LEU A 148 0.80 -8.84 0.56
N SER A 149 0.53 -9.01 -0.73
CA SER A 149 -0.60 -8.36 -1.44
C SER A 149 -1.80 -9.29 -1.68
N ALA A 150 -1.68 -10.57 -1.31
CA ALA A 150 -2.76 -11.54 -1.47
C ALA A 150 -4.03 -11.11 -0.72
N GLU A 151 -5.19 -11.43 -1.30
CA GLU A 151 -6.48 -10.93 -0.82
C GLU A 151 -6.80 -11.34 0.62
N GLY A 152 -7.31 -10.37 1.39
CA GLY A 152 -7.70 -10.56 2.78
C GLY A 152 -6.54 -10.62 3.79
N VAL A 153 -5.30 -10.86 3.38
CA VAL A 153 -4.20 -11.17 4.31
C VAL A 153 -3.94 -10.05 5.34
N THR A 154 -3.94 -8.79 4.91
CA THR A 154 -3.69 -7.62 5.79
C THR A 154 -4.87 -7.27 6.70
N VAL A 155 -6.09 -7.67 6.32
CA VAL A 155 -7.32 -7.44 7.11
C VAL A 155 -7.36 -8.36 8.33
N HIS A 156 -6.82 -9.56 8.20
CA HIS A 156 -6.96 -10.60 9.21
C HIS A 156 -5.78 -10.71 10.19
N CYS A 157 -4.68 -9.98 9.97
CA CYS A 157 -3.52 -10.05 10.86
C CYS A 157 -2.72 -8.74 10.93
N LYS A 158 -2.71 -8.08 12.10
CA LYS A 158 -1.89 -6.88 12.36
C LYS A 158 -0.39 -7.13 12.21
N ASN A 159 0.08 -8.34 12.53
CA ASN A 159 1.50 -8.70 12.37
C ASN A 159 1.90 -8.73 10.89
N ILE A 160 1.02 -9.20 10.01
CA ILE A 160 1.29 -9.17 8.57
C ILE A 160 1.28 -7.74 8.04
N LEU A 161 0.38 -6.88 8.54
CA LEU A 161 0.42 -5.46 8.20
C LEU A 161 1.74 -4.81 8.62
N ALA A 162 2.28 -5.14 9.80
CA ALA A 162 3.59 -4.65 10.24
C ALA A 162 4.74 -5.14 9.33
N ILE A 163 4.70 -6.42 8.92
CA ILE A 163 5.67 -6.99 7.96
C ILE A 163 5.56 -6.32 6.59
N GLN A 164 4.34 -5.97 6.17
CA GLN A 164 4.10 -5.23 4.93
C GLN A 164 4.76 -3.86 4.98
N GLY A 165 4.56 -3.10 6.07
CA GLY A 165 5.23 -1.81 6.29
C GLY A 165 6.75 -1.94 6.28
N MET A 166 7.30 -2.91 7.01
CA MET A 166 8.75 -3.16 7.04
C MET A 166 9.31 -3.53 5.65
N THR A 167 8.56 -4.31 4.86
CA THR A 167 8.96 -4.66 3.49
C THR A 167 8.96 -3.42 2.60
N LYS A 168 7.94 -2.57 2.70
CA LYS A 168 7.87 -1.30 1.96
C LYS A 168 9.02 -0.35 2.31
N GLU A 169 9.33 -0.21 3.60
CA GLU A 169 10.48 0.59 4.06
C GLU A 169 11.80 0.05 3.50
N TYR A 170 12.01 -1.27 3.55
CA TYR A 170 13.21 -1.90 2.98
C TYR A 170 13.31 -1.66 1.48
N LEU A 171 12.21 -1.77 0.75
CA LEU A 171 12.12 -1.48 -0.67
C LEU A 171 12.06 0.03 -0.99
N GLN A 172 12.28 0.90 0.01
CA GLN A 172 12.24 2.36 -0.10
C GLN A 172 11.02 2.84 -0.90
N PHE A 173 9.86 2.25 -0.61
CA PHE A 173 8.61 2.67 -1.23
C PHE A 173 8.42 4.17 -1.02
N PRO A 174 7.83 4.88 -1.99
CA PRO A 174 7.48 6.29 -1.86
C PRO A 174 6.30 6.44 -0.87
N LEU A 175 6.50 6.13 0.41
CA LEU A 175 5.46 6.12 1.44
C LEU A 175 4.80 7.50 1.60
N ALA A 176 5.55 8.58 1.39
CA ALA A 176 4.99 9.93 1.37
C ALA A 176 3.93 10.13 0.25
N HIS A 177 4.10 9.46 -0.90
CA HIS A 177 3.12 9.47 -1.98
C HIS A 177 1.86 8.68 -1.57
N GLU A 178 2.02 7.49 -0.97
CA GLU A 178 0.91 6.71 -0.40
C GLU A 178 0.14 7.50 0.66
N GLU A 179 0.85 8.18 1.57
CA GLU A 179 0.26 9.05 2.58
C GLU A 179 -0.53 10.21 1.98
N GLN A 180 -0.11 10.75 0.83
CA GLN A 180 -0.87 11.78 0.12
C GLN A 180 -2.23 11.28 -0.34
N HIS A 181 -2.30 10.08 -0.95
CA HIS A 181 -3.58 9.45 -1.31
C HIS A 181 -4.47 9.25 -0.08
N ILE A 182 -3.88 8.78 1.02
CA ILE A 182 -4.60 8.57 2.29
C ILE A 182 -5.13 9.89 2.85
N ARG A 183 -4.35 10.98 2.79
CA ARG A 183 -4.79 12.32 3.23
C ARG A 183 -5.93 12.85 2.35
N ALA A 184 -5.82 12.71 1.03
CA ALA A 184 -6.88 13.09 0.09
C ALA A 184 -8.21 12.40 0.44
N ILE A 185 -8.20 11.08 0.65
CA ILE A 185 -9.40 10.32 1.03
C ILE A 185 -9.94 10.73 2.40
N LYS A 186 -9.05 10.92 3.38
CA LYS A 186 -9.46 11.37 4.71
C LYS A 186 -10.11 12.74 4.68
N SER A 187 -9.71 13.60 3.75
CA SER A 187 -10.23 14.97 3.62
C SER A 187 -11.61 15.08 2.96
N LEU A 188 -12.12 14.01 2.32
CA LEU A 188 -13.47 14.01 1.73
C LEU A 188 -14.55 14.20 2.80
N THR A 189 -15.52 15.06 2.56
CA THR A 189 -16.64 15.28 3.46
C THR A 189 -17.91 14.69 2.86
N TYR A 190 -18.58 13.80 3.58
CA TYR A 190 -19.87 13.25 3.13
C TYR A 190 -20.96 14.29 3.37
N VAL A 191 -21.78 14.51 2.36
CA VAL A 191 -22.86 15.49 2.37
C VAL A 191 -24.15 14.83 1.92
N ASP A 192 -25.27 15.25 2.49
CA ASP A 192 -26.59 14.85 2.01
C ASP A 192 -26.92 15.70 0.77
N PRO A 193 -27.31 15.11 -0.37
CA PRO A 193 -27.73 15.86 -1.55
C PRO A 193 -28.86 16.87 -1.28
N ARG A 194 -29.67 16.66 -0.23
CA ARG A 194 -30.74 17.58 0.18
C ARG A 194 -30.22 18.85 0.88
N ASP A 195 -29.01 18.79 1.44
CA ASP A 195 -28.42 19.87 2.25
C ASP A 195 -27.49 20.79 1.43
N VAL A 196 -27.25 20.47 0.15
CA VAL A 196 -26.30 21.20 -0.70
C VAL A 196 -26.92 21.53 -2.05
N ARG A 197 -26.60 22.72 -2.57
CA ARG A 197 -26.85 23.06 -3.97
C ARG A 197 -25.57 22.81 -4.76
N VAL A 198 -25.65 21.95 -5.76
CA VAL A 198 -24.56 21.67 -6.69
C VAL A 198 -24.86 22.42 -7.98
N ASP A 199 -23.92 23.21 -8.48
CA ASP A 199 -24.11 24.04 -9.68
C ASP A 199 -24.16 23.22 -10.98
N THR A 200 -23.87 21.92 -10.92
CA THR A 200 -23.90 20.98 -12.05
C THR A 200 -24.94 19.91 -11.82
N ASP A 201 -25.61 19.46 -12.88
CA ASP A 201 -26.64 18.41 -12.81
C ASP A 201 -26.05 16.99 -12.73
N ASN A 202 -24.78 16.84 -13.13
CA ASN A 202 -24.10 15.55 -13.26
C ASN A 202 -22.76 15.51 -12.52
N CYS A 203 -22.34 14.29 -12.17
CA CYS A 203 -21.00 14.05 -11.66
C CYS A 203 -19.95 14.22 -12.77
N PRO A 204 -18.89 15.03 -12.57
CA PRO A 204 -17.90 15.32 -13.62
C PRO A 204 -16.98 14.13 -13.98
N ILE A 205 -17.05 13.02 -13.22
CA ILE A 205 -16.23 11.83 -13.47
C ILE A 205 -17.01 10.82 -14.34
N CYS A 206 -18.24 10.46 -13.94
CA CYS A 206 -19.04 9.45 -14.66
C CYS A 206 -20.08 10.05 -15.61
N LEU A 207 -20.34 11.36 -15.53
CA LEU A 207 -21.34 12.10 -16.30
C LEU A 207 -22.81 11.69 -16.04
N ASN A 208 -23.06 10.84 -15.04
CA ASN A 208 -24.42 10.46 -14.64
C ASN A 208 -25.01 11.49 -13.66
N ASP A 209 -26.34 11.54 -13.60
CA ASP A 209 -27.09 12.33 -12.63
C ASP A 209 -26.74 11.94 -11.19
N TRP A 210 -26.83 12.89 -10.27
CA TRP A 210 -26.56 12.67 -8.84
C TRP A 210 -27.50 11.66 -8.17
N GLY A 211 -28.62 11.32 -8.82
CA GLY A 211 -29.67 10.42 -8.32
C GLY A 211 -29.61 8.97 -8.83
N GLU A 212 -28.77 8.65 -9.82
CA GLU A 212 -28.83 7.40 -10.60
C GLU A 212 -27.84 6.28 -10.18
N LEU A 213 -27.44 6.17 -8.90
CA LEU A 213 -26.65 5.02 -8.43
C LEU A 213 -27.19 4.48 -7.10
N ASP A 214 -27.26 3.14 -7.00
CA ASP A 214 -27.64 2.41 -5.80
C ASP A 214 -26.76 2.80 -4.60
N GLY A 215 -27.30 3.59 -3.66
CA GLY A 215 -26.60 3.98 -2.43
C GLY A 215 -25.81 5.30 -2.50
N ASN A 216 -26.15 6.19 -3.44
CA ASN A 216 -25.63 7.55 -3.63
C ASN A 216 -25.19 8.29 -2.36
N GLN A 217 -23.88 8.22 -2.06
CA GLN A 217 -23.24 9.14 -1.14
C GLN A 217 -22.52 10.23 -1.94
N LEU A 218 -22.95 11.48 -1.74
CA LEU A 218 -22.31 12.65 -2.31
C LEU A 218 -21.15 13.06 -1.39
N VAL A 219 -20.01 13.37 -1.98
CA VAL A 219 -18.84 13.82 -1.24
C VAL A 219 -18.30 15.13 -1.77
N LEU A 220 -17.92 15.98 -0.83
CA LEU A 220 -17.31 17.28 -1.04
C LEU A 220 -15.80 17.17 -0.83
N SER A 221 -15.04 17.58 -1.85
CA SER A 221 -13.59 17.74 -1.77
C SER A 221 -13.22 19.04 -1.03
N LEU A 222 -11.99 19.12 -0.49
CA LEU A 222 -11.51 20.31 0.23
C LEU A 222 -11.57 21.60 -0.60
N CYS A 223 -11.44 21.50 -1.93
CA CYS A 223 -11.52 22.65 -2.83
C CYS A 223 -12.95 23.07 -3.18
N GLY A 224 -13.98 22.41 -2.62
CA GLY A 224 -15.38 22.79 -2.81
C GLY A 224 -16.12 22.04 -3.93
N HIS A 225 -15.48 21.12 -4.65
CA HIS A 225 -16.11 20.35 -5.72
C HIS A 225 -16.76 19.06 -5.24
N PHE A 226 -17.89 18.70 -5.86
CA PHE A 226 -18.72 17.54 -5.52
C PHE A 226 -18.47 16.36 -6.46
N PHE A 227 -18.58 15.14 -5.91
CA PHE A 227 -18.43 13.89 -6.66
C PHE A 227 -19.28 12.78 -6.03
N HIS A 228 -19.64 11.76 -6.80
CA HIS A 228 -20.06 10.49 -6.22
C HIS A 228 -18.89 9.90 -5.41
N GLU A 229 -19.19 9.34 -4.24
CA GLU A 229 -18.19 8.67 -3.39
C GLU A 229 -17.36 7.67 -4.21
N HIS A 230 -18.03 6.79 -4.95
CA HIS A 230 -17.36 5.75 -5.74
C HIS A 230 -16.38 6.34 -6.76
N CYS A 231 -16.82 7.36 -7.50
CA CYS A 231 -16.03 7.98 -8.55
C CYS A 231 -14.77 8.68 -8.01
N ILE A 232 -14.90 9.48 -6.95
CA ILE A 232 -13.72 10.16 -6.39
C ILE A 232 -12.81 9.19 -5.63
N ASN A 233 -13.37 8.14 -5.04
CA ASN A 233 -12.58 7.10 -4.40
C ASN A 233 -11.71 6.36 -5.42
N GLU A 234 -12.26 6.00 -6.58
CA GLU A 234 -11.51 5.40 -7.67
C GLU A 234 -10.42 6.35 -8.18
N TRP A 235 -10.76 7.62 -8.39
CA TRP A 235 -9.78 8.65 -8.77
C TRP A 235 -8.63 8.76 -7.75
N TYR A 236 -8.95 8.81 -6.45
CA TYR A 236 -7.95 8.93 -5.39
C TYR A 236 -7.09 7.69 -5.16
N THR A 237 -7.41 6.55 -5.80
CA THR A 237 -6.51 5.39 -5.77
C THR A 237 -5.25 5.59 -6.60
N THR A 238 -5.31 6.39 -7.66
CA THR A 238 -4.18 6.60 -8.59
C THR A 238 -3.72 8.05 -8.66
N ARG A 239 -4.57 8.99 -8.25
CA ARG A 239 -4.26 10.42 -8.18
C ARG A 239 -4.59 11.01 -6.81
N PHE A 240 -4.26 12.26 -6.57
CA PHE A 240 -4.64 12.98 -5.34
C PHE A 240 -4.94 14.46 -5.59
N ASP A 241 -5.16 14.83 -6.85
CA ASP A 241 -5.62 16.15 -7.28
C ASP A 241 -7.13 16.13 -7.57
N CYS A 242 -7.79 17.27 -7.41
CA CYS A 242 -9.20 17.41 -7.77
C CYS A 242 -9.40 17.21 -9.30
N PRO A 243 -10.32 16.34 -9.75
CA PRO A 243 -10.61 16.16 -11.18
C PRO A 243 -11.01 17.44 -11.91
N MET A 244 -11.59 18.42 -11.20
CA MET A 244 -12.06 19.68 -11.79
C MET A 244 -10.99 20.76 -11.82
N CYS A 245 -10.37 21.08 -10.67
CA CYS A 245 -9.44 22.21 -10.57
C CYS A 245 -7.97 21.83 -10.42
N ARG A 246 -7.65 20.53 -10.34
CA ARG A 246 -6.30 19.99 -10.15
C ARG A 246 -5.57 20.45 -8.88
N GLN A 247 -6.29 21.05 -7.93
CA GLN A 247 -5.73 21.35 -6.62
C GLN A 247 -5.43 20.05 -5.87
N ILE A 248 -4.23 19.98 -5.29
CA ILE A 248 -3.78 18.83 -4.48
C ILE A 248 -4.69 18.72 -3.24
N ALA A 249 -5.28 17.55 -3.05
CA ALA A 249 -6.11 17.23 -1.89
C ALA A 249 -5.24 16.72 -0.73
N GLY A 250 -5.67 16.98 0.51
CA GLY A 250 -5.02 16.47 1.72
C GLY A 250 -3.67 17.12 2.05
N ILE A 251 -3.57 18.45 1.90
CA ILE A 251 -2.42 19.24 2.37
C ILE A 251 -2.35 19.17 3.89
#